data_AF-A0A183G8D9-F1
#
_entry.id   AF-A0A183G8D9-F1
#
_cell.length_a   1.000
_cell.length_b   1.000
_cell.length_c   1.000
_cell.angle_alpha   90.00
_cell.angle_beta   90.00
_cell.angle_gamma   90.00
#
_symmetry.space_group_name_H-M   'P 1'
#
loop_
_entity.id
_entity.type
_entity.pdbx_description
1 polymer ?
#
loop_
_entity_poly.entity_id
_entity_poly.type
_entity_poly.pdbx_seq_one_letter_code
_entity_poly.pdbx_strand_id
1 'polypeptide(L)'
;LSILILQENAVLVISQSSIQVNRREVINAFNREPELNVRLRDAFVRNVNYFSRNYGLFQICFPDSVPSDIGSFSKYGSPCIDNADYFPVEAVQENYSSQQTQRLYFMRANVATYVLGE
;
A
#
# COMPACT_ATOMS: atom_id res chain seq x y z
N LEU A 1 11.43 13.50 -3.70
CA LEU A 1 10.32 13.22 -4.62
C LEU A 1 10.93 12.60 -5.86
N SER A 2 10.93 11.27 -5.98
CA SER A 2 11.59 10.58 -7.10
C SER A 2 10.50 10.06 -8.04
N ILE A 3 10.50 10.57 -9.27
CA ILE A 3 9.58 10.20 -10.36
C ILE A 3 10.38 9.40 -11.38
N LEU A 4 9.99 8.16 -11.65
CA LEU A 4 10.56 7.34 -12.72
C LEU A 4 9.42 6.97 -13.67
N ILE A 5 9.55 7.43 -14.91
CA ILE A 5 8.74 7.06 -16.08
C ILE A 5 9.64 6.17 -16.91
N LEU A 6 9.19 4.97 -17.26
CA LEU A 6 9.84 4.16 -18.28
C LEU A 6 8.80 4.04 -19.42
N GLN A 7 9.05 4.75 -20.52
CA GLN A 7 8.30 4.54 -21.76
C GLN A 7 8.60 3.15 -22.31
N GLU A 8 7.59 2.60 -22.98
CA GLU A 8 7.49 1.29 -23.65
C GLU A 8 7.24 0.04 -22.78
N ASN A 9 7.34 0.09 -21.45
CA ASN A 9 6.87 -1.03 -20.60
C ASN A 9 6.73 -0.70 -19.11
N ALA A 10 6.35 0.53 -18.71
CA ALA A 10 6.44 0.85 -17.27
C ALA A 10 5.41 1.74 -16.60
N VAL A 11 5.48 1.58 -15.28
CA VAL A 11 4.70 2.18 -14.22
C VAL A 11 5.23 3.59 -13.96
N LEU A 12 4.32 4.55 -14.01
CA LEU A 12 4.58 5.93 -13.62
C LEU A 12 4.57 6.01 -12.08
N VAL A 13 5.74 6.05 -11.45
CA VAL A 13 5.86 6.05 -9.98
C VAL A 13 6.21 7.46 -9.48
N ILE A 14 5.24 8.15 -8.89
CA ILE A 14 5.45 9.45 -8.24
C ILE A 14 5.69 9.18 -6.74
N SER A 15 6.97 8.95 -6.39
CA SER A 15 7.51 8.38 -5.14
C SER A 15 7.36 6.87 -4.97
N GLN A 16 8.48 6.15 -5.15
CA GLN A 16 8.61 4.75 -4.78
C GLN A 16 9.23 4.69 -3.39
N SER A 17 8.47 4.25 -2.38
CA SER A 17 9.03 3.86 -1.10
C SER A 17 8.93 2.34 -0.96
N SER A 18 10.08 1.68 -0.86
CA SER A 18 10.16 0.24 -0.60
C SER A 18 10.35 0.02 0.88
N ILE A 19 9.39 -0.64 1.53
CA ILE A 19 9.53 -1.08 2.92
C ILE A 19 9.86 -2.56 2.91
N GLN A 20 11.04 -2.89 3.44
CA GLN A 20 11.47 -4.27 3.64
C GLN A 20 11.13 -4.69 5.06
N VAL A 21 10.42 -5.81 5.22
CA VAL A 21 10.00 -6.31 6.53
C VAL A 21 10.64 -7.67 6.80
N ASN A 22 11.45 -7.76 7.86
CA ASN A 22 12.00 -9.03 8.31
C ASN A 22 10.95 -9.84 9.09
N ARG A 23 10.15 -10.63 8.37
CA ARG A 23 9.07 -11.43 8.95
C ARG A 23 9.54 -12.43 10.00
N ARG A 24 10.78 -12.92 9.91
CA ARG A 24 11.35 -13.86 10.90
C ARG A 24 11.53 -13.20 12.26
N GLU A 25 11.99 -11.95 12.28
CA GLU A 25 12.16 -11.19 13.50
C GLU A 25 10.82 -10.89 14.18
N VAL A 26 9.81 -10.52 13.38
CA VAL A 26 8.44 -10.27 13.87
C VAL A 26 7.82 -11.54 14.45
N ILE A 27 7.95 -12.70 13.78
CA ILE A 27 7.47 -13.99 14.29
C ILE A 27 8.21 -14.39 15.57
N ASN A 28 9.52 -14.17 15.63
CA ASN A 28 10.31 -14.44 16.83
C ASN A 28 9.88 -13.55 18.01
N ALA A 29 9.53 -12.29 17.76
CA ALA A 29 8.96 -11.41 18.78
C ALA A 29 7.60 -11.94 19.28
N PHE A 30 6.70 -12.37 18.39
CA PHE A 30 5.41 -12.95 18.79
C PHE A 30 5.56 -14.26 19.57
N ASN A 31 6.54 -15.10 19.24
CA ASN A 31 6.77 -16.36 19.97
C ASN A 31 7.32 -16.15 21.39
N ARG A 32 7.84 -14.96 21.72
CA ARG A 32 8.24 -14.61 23.10
C ARG A 32 7.04 -14.33 24.01
N GLU A 33 5.87 -14.03 23.44
CA GLU A 33 4.62 -13.72 24.17
C GLU A 33 3.48 -14.65 23.74
N PRO A 34 3.36 -15.85 24.34
CA PRO A 34 2.46 -16.91 23.85
C PRO A 34 0.97 -16.57 23.98
N GLU A 35 0.56 -15.78 24.97
CA GLU A 35 -0.85 -15.37 25.14
C GLU A 35 -1.31 -14.40 24.05
N LEU A 36 -0.41 -13.56 23.54
CA LEU A 36 -0.69 -12.59 22.49
C LEU A 36 -0.60 -13.22 21.09
N ASN A 37 0.24 -14.25 20.95
CA ASN A 37 0.54 -14.96 19.69
C ASN A 37 -0.71 -15.53 19.01
N VAL A 38 -1.64 -16.13 19.77
CA VAL A 38 -2.84 -16.77 19.18
C VAL A 38 -3.76 -15.75 18.52
N ARG A 39 -3.95 -14.57 19.13
CA ARG A 39 -4.80 -13.51 18.58
C ARG A 39 -4.11 -12.70 17.48
N LEU A 40 -2.81 -12.47 17.64
CA LEU A 40 -2.04 -11.66 16.69
C LEU A 40 -1.59 -12.43 15.46
N ARG A 41 -1.56 -13.78 15.48
CA ARG A 41 -1.24 -14.58 14.30
C ARG A 41 -2.20 -14.33 13.15
N ASP A 42 -3.50 -14.33 13.40
CA ASP A 42 -4.49 -14.07 12.36
C ASP A 42 -4.37 -12.64 11.82
N ALA A 43 -4.14 -11.67 12.69
CA ALA A 43 -3.89 -10.29 12.30
C ALA A 43 -2.57 -10.14 11.50
N PHE A 44 -1.52 -10.86 11.88
CA PHE A 44 -0.22 -10.83 11.23
C PHE A 44 -0.29 -11.31 9.78
N VAL A 45 -1.06 -12.36 9.52
CA VAL A 45 -1.20 -12.95 8.19
C VAL A 45 -2.02 -12.06 7.26
N ARG A 46 -2.95 -11.26 7.79
CA ARG A 46 -3.86 -10.39 7.02
C ARG A 46 -3.36 -8.94 6.91
N ASN A 47 -2.55 -8.47 7.84
CA ASN A 47 -2.16 -7.07 7.91
C ASN A 47 -0.98 -6.78 6.97
N VAL A 48 -1.25 -5.97 5.96
CA VAL A 48 -0.31 -5.45 4.95
C VAL A 48 0.99 -4.92 5.55
N ASN A 49 0.96 -4.37 6.76
CA ASN A 49 2.12 -3.76 7.39
C ASN A 49 3.25 -4.75 7.72
N TYR A 50 2.94 -6.04 7.83
CA TYR A 50 3.93 -7.08 8.12
C TYR A 50 4.53 -7.72 6.88
N PHE A 51 4.26 -7.18 5.69
CA PHE A 51 4.78 -7.69 4.43
C PHE A 51 5.67 -6.65 3.77
N SER A 52 6.76 -7.12 3.16
CA SER A 52 7.58 -6.29 2.28
C SER A 52 6.72 -5.79 1.13
N ARG A 53 6.82 -4.50 0.86
CA ARG A 53 5.92 -3.83 -0.09
C ARG A 53 6.55 -2.60 -0.71
N ASN A 54 6.16 -2.33 -1.95
CA ASN A 54 6.52 -1.16 -2.72
C ASN A 54 5.29 -0.28 -2.83
N TYR A 55 5.38 0.95 -2.30
CA TYR A 55 4.33 1.94 -2.45
C TYR A 55 4.49 2.65 -3.80
N GLY A 56 3.47 2.53 -4.63
CA GLY A 56 3.19 3.47 -5.71
C GLY A 56 2.03 4.38 -5.32
N LEU A 57 1.80 5.40 -6.14
CA LEU A 57 0.72 6.35 -5.92
C LEU A 57 -0.66 5.66 -5.94
N PHE A 58 -0.90 4.82 -6.94
CA PHE A 58 -2.19 4.16 -7.17
C PHE A 58 -2.27 2.76 -6.58
N GLN A 59 -1.13 2.07 -6.46
CA GLN A 59 -1.07 0.66 -6.08
C GLN A 59 0.07 0.39 -5.11
N ILE A 60 -0.13 -0.58 -4.23
CA ILE A 60 0.87 -1.13 -3.32
C ILE A 60 1.16 -2.55 -3.77
N CYS A 61 2.42 -2.84 -4.10
CA CYS A 61 2.83 -4.14 -4.65
C CYS A 61 3.70 -4.93 -3.66
N PHE A 62 3.54 -6.25 -3.63
CA PHE A 62 4.23 -7.15 -2.70
C PHE A 62 5.24 -8.02 -3.45
N PRO A 63 6.54 -7.71 -3.40
CA PRO A 63 7.55 -8.44 -4.17
C PRO A 63 7.78 -9.87 -3.66
N ASP A 64 7.67 -10.12 -2.35
CA ASP A 64 8.07 -11.38 -1.74
C ASP A 64 6.89 -12.28 -1.35
N SER A 65 5.91 -11.71 -0.65
CA SER A 65 4.75 -12.45 -0.14
C SER A 65 3.57 -11.53 0.06
N VAL A 66 2.36 -12.05 -0.17
CA VAL A 66 1.10 -11.31 -0.01
C VAL A 66 0.42 -11.66 1.31
N PRO A 67 -0.27 -10.69 1.93
CA PRO A 67 -1.26 -10.95 2.97
C PRO A 67 -2.35 -11.92 2.50
N SER A 68 -2.87 -12.74 3.42
CA SER A 68 -4.06 -13.55 3.15
C SER A 68 -5.29 -12.66 3.00
N ASP A 69 -6.23 -13.10 2.17
CA ASP A 69 -7.51 -12.42 1.88
C ASP A 69 -7.35 -11.02 1.28
N ILE A 70 -6.22 -10.76 0.63
CA ILE A 70 -5.90 -9.46 0.02
C ILE A 70 -6.78 -9.09 -1.20
N GLY A 71 -7.65 -9.99 -1.66
CA GLY A 71 -8.59 -9.73 -2.74
C GLY A 71 -7.94 -9.65 -4.12
N SER A 72 -8.58 -8.91 -5.04
CA SER A 72 -8.24 -8.88 -6.46
C SER A 72 -6.82 -8.40 -6.72
N PHE A 73 -6.05 -9.24 -7.40
CA PHE A 73 -4.77 -8.90 -7.98
C PHE A 73 -4.92 -7.87 -9.10
N SER A 74 -3.86 -7.09 -9.37
CA SER A 74 -3.87 -6.11 -10.45
C SER A 74 -4.25 -6.79 -11.78
N LYS A 75 -4.77 -6.02 -12.75
CA LYS A 75 -5.12 -6.49 -14.10
C LYS A 75 -3.98 -7.26 -14.80
N TYR A 76 -2.74 -7.06 -14.37
CA TYR A 76 -1.54 -7.68 -14.93
C TYR A 76 -1.06 -8.91 -14.16
N GLY A 77 -1.85 -9.42 -13.19
CA GLY A 77 -1.51 -10.59 -12.39
C GLY A 77 -0.39 -10.35 -11.37
N SER A 78 0.08 -9.11 -11.23
CA SER A 78 1.04 -8.77 -10.18
C SER A 78 0.35 -8.71 -8.82
N PRO A 79 1.02 -9.16 -7.74
CA PRO A 79 0.52 -9.11 -6.37
C PRO A 79 0.48 -7.66 -5.86
N CYS A 80 -0.46 -6.87 -6.37
CA CYS A 80 -0.67 -5.48 -5.98
C CYS A 80 -2.12 -5.24 -5.61
N ILE A 81 -2.33 -4.34 -4.66
CA ILE A 81 -3.63 -3.80 -4.26
C ILE A 81 -3.72 -2.33 -4.59
N ASP A 82 -4.94 -1.82 -4.67
CA ASP A 82 -5.18 -0.39 -4.75
C ASP A 82 -4.71 0.30 -3.46
N ASN A 83 -4.09 1.47 -3.64
CA ASN A 83 -3.64 2.29 -2.54
C ASN A 83 -4.84 3.01 -1.92
N ALA A 84 -5.27 2.56 -0.73
CA ALA A 84 -6.39 3.13 0.00
C ALA A 84 -6.21 4.62 0.35
N ASP A 85 -4.97 5.15 0.37
CA ASP A 85 -4.73 6.58 0.57
C ASP A 85 -5.14 7.42 -0.66
N TYR A 86 -5.11 6.82 -1.85
CA TYR A 86 -5.51 7.47 -3.10
C TYR A 86 -6.95 7.12 -3.51
N PHE A 87 -7.33 5.86 -3.31
CA PHE A 87 -8.66 5.30 -3.52
C PHE A 87 -9.28 4.84 -2.20
N PRO A 88 -9.67 5.78 -1.32
CA PRO A 88 -10.33 5.41 -0.07
C PRO A 88 -11.70 4.79 -0.35
N VAL A 89 -12.07 3.82 0.47
CA VAL A 89 -13.43 3.28 0.52
C VAL A 89 -14.40 4.38 0.95
N GLU A 90 -15.60 4.43 0.36
CA GLU A 90 -16.58 5.49 0.58
C GLU A 90 -16.87 5.72 2.08
N ALA A 91 -17.12 4.63 2.83
CA ALA A 91 -17.37 4.69 4.27
C ALA A 91 -16.21 5.31 5.07
N VAL A 92 -14.97 5.19 4.60
CA VAL A 92 -13.80 5.80 5.25
C VAL A 92 -13.72 7.27 4.87
N GLN A 93 -13.98 7.60 3.61
CA GLN A 93 -13.95 8.97 3.09
C GLN A 93 -15.04 9.85 3.72
N GLU A 94 -16.23 9.30 4.00
CA GLU A 94 -17.31 10.01 4.70
C GLU A 94 -16.91 10.52 6.09
N ASN A 95 -15.97 9.82 6.74
CA ASN A 95 -15.48 10.15 8.08
C ASN A 95 -14.21 11.02 8.06
N TYR A 96 -13.80 11.54 6.90
CA TYR A 96 -12.60 12.38 6.81
C TYR A 96 -12.80 13.75 7.45
N SER A 97 -11.83 14.13 8.27
CA SER A 97 -11.63 15.52 8.69
C SER A 97 -11.34 16.43 7.49
N SER A 98 -11.55 17.74 7.65
CA SER A 98 -11.24 18.75 6.63
C SER A 98 -9.79 18.66 6.13
N GLN A 99 -8.83 18.42 7.03
CA GLN A 99 -7.42 18.27 6.68
C GLN A 99 -7.15 17.02 5.84
N GLN A 100 -7.77 15.88 6.16
CA GLN A 100 -7.61 14.64 5.39
C GLN A 100 -8.21 14.77 3.99
N THR A 101 -9.41 15.35 3.91
CA THR A 101 -10.07 15.65 2.63
C THR A 101 -9.23 16.58 1.77
N GLN A 102 -8.67 17.64 2.37
CA GLN A 102 -7.78 18.55 1.66
C GLN A 102 -6.51 17.85 1.14
N ARG A 103 -5.89 16.98 1.95
CA ARG A 103 -4.72 16.19 1.53
C ARG A 103 -5.05 15.27 0.34
N LEU A 104 -6.19 14.60 0.37
CA LEU A 104 -6.64 13.74 -0.73
C LEU A 104 -6.82 14.55 -2.02
N TYR A 105 -7.50 15.70 -1.95
CA TYR A 105 -7.69 16.56 -3.11
C TYR A 105 -6.39 17.12 -3.65
N PHE A 106 -5.45 17.52 -2.80
CA PHE A 106 -4.12 17.94 -3.25
C PHE A 106 -3.36 16.82 -3.95
N MET A 107 -3.38 15.59 -3.41
CA MET A 107 -2.76 14.45 -4.10
C MET A 107 -3.38 14.23 -5.49
N ARG A 108 -4.72 14.25 -5.60
CA ARG A 108 -5.41 14.07 -6.88
C ARG A 108 -5.18 15.23 -7.85
N ALA A 109 -5.19 16.47 -7.37
CA ALA A 109 -4.91 17.65 -8.17
C ALA A 109 -3.49 17.61 -8.74
N ASN A 110 -2.48 17.24 -7.94
CA ASN A 110 -1.10 17.09 -8.42
C ASN A 110 -0.98 16.05 -9.56
N VAL A 111 -1.73 14.95 -9.47
CA VAL A 111 -1.79 13.94 -10.54
C VAL A 111 -2.47 14.52 -11.78
N ALA A 112 -3.61 15.18 -11.62
CA ALA A 112 -4.32 15.80 -12.72
C ALA A 112 -3.46 16.85 -13.43
N THR A 113 -2.79 17.74 -12.68
CA THR A 113 -1.88 18.74 -13.25
C THR A 113 -0.66 18.14 -13.91
N TYR A 114 -0.21 16.97 -13.45
CA TYR A 114 0.89 16.26 -14.11
C TYR A 114 0.44 15.64 -15.44
N VAL A 115 -0.75 15.03 -15.48
CA VAL A 115 -1.34 14.45 -16.71
C VAL A 115 -1.70 15.54 -17.72
N LEU A 116 -2.20 16.68 -17.26
CA LEU A 116 -2.54 17.85 -18.06
C LEU A 116 -1.33 18.78 -18.30
N GLY A 117 -0.16 18.41 -17.79
CA GLY A 117 1.06 19.22 -17.72
C GLY A 117 2.10 18.85 -18.77
N GLU A 118 1.68 18.11 -19.80
CA GLU A 118 2.04 18.48 -21.17
C GLU A 118 1.11 19.61 -21.64
#